data_AF-A0A834GKZ5-F1
#
_entry.id   AF-A0A834GKZ5-F1
#
_cell.length_a   1.000
_cell.length_b   1.000
_cell.length_c   1.000
_cell.angle_alpha   90.00
_cell.angle_beta   90.00
_cell.angle_gamma   90.00
#
_symmetry.space_group_name_H-M   'P 1'
#
loop_
_entity.id
_entity.type
_entity.pdbx_description
1 polymer ?
#
loop_
_entity_poly.entity_id
_entity_poly.type
_entity_poly.pdbx_seq_one_letter_code
_entity_poly.pdbx_strand_id
1 'polypeptide(L)'
;MREGGEHDGGRPEEIAEENPNVSLQSVILPDGEKYKNMDILVKVFDKAIESRLDRQHTFIALGGGVIGGMCGCVAASFLRGFNVI
;
A
#
# COMPACT_ATOMS: atom_id res chain seq x y z
N MET A 1 17.85 -0.77 23.65
CA MET A 1 16.40 -0.63 23.45
C MET A 1 16.11 -0.76 21.96
N ARG A 2 15.72 -1.96 21.51
CA ARG A 2 15.22 -2.22 20.16
C ARG A 2 13.92 -2.98 20.37
N GLU A 3 12.79 -2.32 20.19
CA GLU A 3 11.47 -2.94 20.33
C GLU A 3 10.58 -2.51 19.18
N GLY A 4 9.94 -3.51 18.57
CA GLY A 4 8.99 -3.35 17.46
C GLY A 4 9.27 -4.33 16.34
N GLY A 5 9.04 -5.63 16.60
CA GLY A 5 9.25 -6.71 15.65
C GLY A 5 8.38 -6.57 14.39
N GLU A 6 9.04 -6.75 13.25
CA GLU A 6 8.45 -6.95 11.93
C GLU A 6 7.58 -8.21 11.97
N HIS A 7 6.27 -8.04 11.80
CA HIS A 7 5.37 -9.14 11.49
C HIS A 7 5.47 -9.41 9.98
N ASP A 8 6.30 -10.39 9.63
CA ASP A 8 6.53 -10.93 8.29
C ASP A 8 5.29 -11.68 7.79
N GLY A 9 4.30 -10.93 7.30
CA GLY A 9 3.36 -11.47 6.32
C GLY A 9 4.14 -11.73 5.05
N GLY A 10 4.13 -12.98 4.56
CA GLY A 10 4.99 -13.46 3.48
C GLY A 10 5.32 -12.41 2.42
N ARG A 11 6.61 -12.23 2.16
CA ARG A 11 7.12 -11.10 1.39
C ARG A 11 6.49 -11.10 -0.01
N PRO A 12 5.79 -10.02 -0.41
CA PRO A 12 5.10 -9.94 -1.70
C PRO A 12 6.01 -10.15 -2.91
N GLU A 13 7.31 -9.96 -2.72
CA GLU A 13 8.37 -10.21 -3.68
C GLU A 13 8.47 -11.70 -4.08
N GLU A 14 8.14 -12.64 -3.20
CA GLU A 14 8.11 -14.09 -3.51
C GLU A 14 7.00 -14.44 -4.54
N ILE A 15 5.88 -13.71 -4.53
CA ILE A 15 4.78 -13.90 -5.48
C ILE A 15 5.12 -13.31 -6.86
N ALA A 16 5.92 -12.25 -6.89
CA ALA A 16 6.36 -11.64 -8.15
C ALA A 16 7.34 -12.54 -8.92
N GLU A 17 8.12 -13.39 -8.23
CA GLU A 17 9.05 -14.32 -8.86
C GLU A 17 8.36 -15.39 -9.72
N GLU A 18 7.12 -15.77 -9.37
CA GLU A 18 6.34 -16.75 -10.14
C GLU A 18 5.70 -16.16 -11.42
N ASN A 19 5.60 -14.83 -11.53
CA ASN A 19 5.00 -14.14 -12.67
C ASN A 19 5.84 -12.92 -13.10
N PRO A 20 6.82 -13.09 -14.01
CA PRO A 20 7.73 -12.01 -14.41
C PRO A 20 7.05 -10.83 -15.14
N ASN A 21 5.78 -10.97 -15.50
CA ASN A 21 4.98 -9.92 -16.14
C ASN A 21 4.26 -9.01 -15.14
N VAL A 22 4.36 -9.28 -13.83
CA VAL A 22 3.69 -8.50 -12.78
C VAL A 22 4.75 -7.89 -11.87
N SER A 23 4.77 -6.56 -11.79
CA SER A 23 5.55 -5.82 -10.80
C SER A 23 4.67 -5.52 -9.59
N LEU A 24 5.12 -5.89 -8.40
CA LEU A 24 4.35 -5.74 -7.17
C LEU A 24 5.11 -4.88 -6.16
N GLN A 25 4.37 -3.98 -5.51
CA GLN A 25 4.87 -3.10 -4.46
C GLN A 25 3.91 -3.18 -3.29
N SER A 26 4.43 -3.29 -2.06
CA SER A 26 3.62 -3.37 -0.87
C SER A 26 3.97 -2.26 0.13
N VAL A 27 2.96 -1.92 0.94
CA VAL A 27 3.10 -1.04 2.09
C VAL A 27 2.33 -1.68 3.24
N ILE A 28 3.02 -2.02 4.32
CA ILE A 28 2.40 -2.56 5.52
C ILE A 28 2.06 -1.40 6.46
N LEU A 29 0.78 -1.26 6.78
CA LEU A 29 0.27 -0.21 7.64
C LEU A 29 -0.05 -0.76 9.03
N PRO A 30 0.16 0.03 10.09
CA PRO A 30 -0.20 -0.39 11.44
C PRO A 30 -1.72 -0.53 11.59
N ASP A 31 -2.15 -1.54 12.34
CA ASP A 31 -3.58 -1.84 12.53
C ASP A 31 -4.27 -0.87 13.52
N GLY A 32 -5.49 -0.48 13.18
CA GLY A 32 -6.40 0.32 14.02
C GLY A 32 -6.73 1.72 13.50
N GLU A 33 -7.95 2.19 13.77
CA GLU A 33 -8.50 3.49 13.31
C GLU A 33 -7.66 4.69 13.78
N LYS A 34 -6.95 4.58 14.92
CA LYS A 34 -6.05 5.64 15.42
C LYS A 34 -4.94 6.01 14.43
N TYR A 35 -4.60 5.09 13.53
CA TYR A 35 -3.60 5.30 12.48
C TYR A 35 -4.19 5.82 11.17
N LYS A 36 -5.51 6.00 11.09
CA LYS A 36 -6.16 6.58 9.91
C LYS A 36 -6.02 8.10 9.93
N ASN A 37 -4.83 8.56 9.56
CA ASN A 37 -4.47 9.97 9.53
C ASN A 37 -3.58 10.27 8.32
N MET A 38 -3.36 11.56 8.07
CA MET A 38 -2.59 12.01 6.91
C MET A 38 -1.13 11.53 6.94
N ASP A 39 -0.50 11.43 8.12
CA ASP A 39 0.88 10.97 8.22
C ASP A 39 1.03 9.52 7.71
N ILE A 40 0.05 8.67 7.97
CA ILE A 40 0.02 7.30 7.44
C ILE A 40 -0.27 7.28 5.94
N LEU A 41 -1.18 8.13 5.45
CA LEU A 41 -1.45 8.23 4.00
C LEU A 41 -0.22 8.73 3.23
N VAL A 42 0.55 9.66 3.78
CA VAL A 42 1.80 10.17 3.19
C VAL A 42 2.79 9.04 2.94
N LYS A 43 2.93 8.07 3.86
CA LYS A 43 3.79 6.89 3.64
C LYS A 43 3.38 6.07 2.40
N VAL A 44 2.08 5.95 2.13
CA VAL A 44 1.59 5.25 0.95
C VAL A 44 1.88 6.07 -0.31
N PHE A 45 1.71 7.40 -0.25
CA PHE A 45 2.05 8.29 -1.36
C PHE A 45 3.55 8.26 -1.67
N ASP A 46 4.41 8.33 -0.65
CA ASP A 46 5.86 8.29 -0.81
C ASP A 46 6.28 7.00 -1.51
N LYS A 47 5.78 5.84 -1.06
CA LYS A 47 6.05 4.57 -1.73
C LYS A 47 5.57 4.57 -3.18
N ALA A 48 4.36 5.08 -3.45
CA ALA A 48 3.81 5.13 -4.80
C ALA A 48 4.66 6.00 -5.75
N ILE A 49 5.20 7.11 -5.24
CA ILE A 49 6.08 8.03 -5.98
C ILE A 49 7.46 7.38 -6.20
N GLU A 50 8.06 6.82 -5.16
CA GLU A 50 9.36 6.13 -5.21
C GLU A 50 9.34 4.96 -6.19
N SER A 51 8.25 4.17 -6.18
CA SER A 51 8.03 3.05 -7.10
C SER A 51 7.57 3.49 -8.49
N ARG A 52 7.48 4.81 -8.75
CA ARG A 52 7.11 5.40 -10.05
C ARG A 52 5.79 4.87 -10.59
N LEU A 53 4.79 4.68 -9.72
CA LEU A 53 3.48 4.19 -10.14
C LEU A 53 2.83 5.19 -11.11
N ASP A 54 2.36 4.66 -12.22
CA ASP A 54 1.58 5.37 -13.24
C ASP A 54 0.17 4.77 -13.38
N ARG A 55 -0.67 5.35 -14.24
CA ARG A 55 -2.08 4.98 -14.41
C ARG A 55 -2.34 3.53 -14.86
N GLN A 56 -1.32 2.78 -15.25
CA GLN A 56 -1.45 1.36 -15.59
C GLN A 56 -1.38 0.46 -14.35
N HIS A 57 -1.01 1.02 -13.20
CA HIS A 57 -0.96 0.30 -11.93
C HIS A 57 -2.31 0.38 -11.21
N THR A 58 -2.54 -0.59 -10.34
CA THR A 58 -3.77 -0.72 -9.57
C THR A 58 -3.42 -0.78 -8.09
N PHE A 59 -4.15 -0.02 -7.26
CA PHE A 59 -4.05 -0.18 -5.82
C PHE A 59 -4.93 -1.34 -5.36
N ILE A 60 -4.42 -2.18 -4.46
CA ILE A 60 -5.15 -3.30 -3.88
C ILE A 60 -5.22 -3.09 -2.37
N ALA A 61 -6.42 -3.05 -1.81
CA ALA A 61 -6.63 -2.91 -0.37
C ALA A 61 -6.78 -4.30 0.28
N LEU A 62 -5.71 -4.83 0.88
CA LEU A 62 -5.78 -6.08 1.65
C LEU A 62 -5.96 -5.78 3.15
N GLY A 63 -7.20 -5.81 3.63
CA GLY A 63 -7.51 -5.61 5.05
C GLY A 63 -8.97 -5.28 5.32
N GLY A 64 -9.25 -4.76 6.51
CA GLY A 64 -10.59 -4.30 6.90
C GLY A 64 -10.94 -2.90 6.37
N GLY A 65 -12.06 -2.35 6.83
CA GLY A 65 -12.58 -1.05 6.37
C GLY A 65 -11.63 0.14 6.59
N VAL A 66 -10.72 0.07 7.57
CA VAL A 66 -9.68 1.08 7.79
C VAL A 66 -8.70 1.13 6.62
N ILE A 67 -8.17 -0.03 6.22
CA ILE A 67 -7.24 -0.16 5.09
C ILE A 67 -7.94 0.21 3.79
N GLY A 68 -9.16 -0.31 3.56
CA GLY A 68 -9.97 0.03 2.39
C GLY A 68 -10.24 1.52 2.26
N GLY A 69 -10.61 2.19 3.36
CA GLY A 69 -10.86 3.63 3.38
C GLY A 69 -9.60 4.45 3.09
N MET A 70 -8.46 4.07 3.66
CA MET A 70 -7.19 4.74 3.39
C MET A 70 -6.73 4.53 1.95
N CYS A 71 -6.78 3.29 1.45
CA CYS A 71 -6.44 2.95 0.07
C CYS A 71 -7.31 3.72 -0.92
N GLY A 72 -8.63 3.75 -0.70
CA GLY A 72 -9.56 4.52 -1.52
C GLY A 72 -9.25 6.03 -1.52
N CYS A 73 -8.88 6.59 -0.37
CA CYS A 73 -8.47 7.99 -0.27
C CYS A 73 -7.17 8.26 -1.06
N VAL A 74 -6.17 7.40 -0.93
CA VAL A 74 -4.91 7.49 -1.69
C VAL A 74 -5.20 7.41 -3.17
N ALA A 75 -5.91 6.38 -3.63
CA ALA A 75 -6.14 6.14 -5.05
C ALA A 75 -7.01 7.22 -5.71
N ALA A 76 -8.01 7.77 -5.00
CA ALA A 76 -8.80 8.89 -5.51
C ALA A 76 -7.94 10.16 -5.69
N SER A 77 -6.94 10.35 -4.83
CA SER A 77 -6.08 11.54 -4.82
C SER A 77 -4.86 11.40 -5.74
N PHE A 78 -4.30 10.20 -5.84
CA PHE A 78 -3.07 9.94 -6.58
C PHE A 78 -3.30 10.10 -8.09
N LEU A 79 -2.52 11.00 -8.71
CA LEU A 79 -2.62 11.36 -10.13
C LEU A 79 -4.07 11.61 -10.60
N ARG A 80 -4.94 12.18 -9.76
CA ARG A 80 -6.37 12.46 -10.08
C ARG A 80 -7.23 11.20 -10.31
N GLY A 81 -6.91 10.08 -9.67
CA GLY A 81 -7.76 8.89 -9.66
C GLY A 81 -7.11 7.66 -10.28
N PHE A 82 -7.14 6.57 -9.53
CA PHE A 82 -6.66 5.23 -9.86
C PHE A 82 -7.76 4.18 -9.64
N ASN A 83 -7.60 3.03 -10.29
CA ASN A 83 -8.42 1.85 -9.99
C ASN A 83 -8.01 1.29 -8.61
N VAL A 84 -9.02 0.89 -7.84
CA VAL A 84 -8.88 0.21 -6.55
C VAL A 84 -9.64 -1.09 -6.59
N ILE A 85 -9.02 -2.14 -6.06
CA ILE A 85 -9.64 -3.44 -5.79
C ILE A 85 -9.66 -3.69 -4.29
#